data_AF-A0A4R6NB36-F1
#
_entry.id   AF-A0A4R6NB36-F1
#
_cell.length_a   1.000
_cell.length_b   1.000
_cell.length_c   1.000
_cell.angle_alpha   90.00
_cell.angle_beta   90.00
_cell.angle_gamma   90.00
#
_symmetry.space_group_name_H-M   'P 1'
#
loop_
_entity.id
_entity.type
_entity.pdbx_description
1 polymer ?
#
loop_
_entity_poly.entity_id
_entity_poly.type
_entity_poly.pdbx_seq_one_letter_code
_entity_poly.pdbx_strand_id
1 'polypeptide(L)'
;MGMERALIQSDLPSAAALPGRRQLLWLGAAALLPPSARAQAQVLKVGPQRELRSLAAAARVARDGMRIEVDAGDYPGDVAVWRQRGLQIVAVGGRVRVSAQGAHAEGKGIFVTGGEDISIQGLDFSGARVPDGNGAGIRLERGSLLLRDCSFRDCEMGLLSSNDATARLSLEGCEFSHAAARPGGRPAHLLYAGRIAQLRVQGCYFHQGRVGHLIKSRAALSEIFYNRLTDEPGGRASYELEFPDGGQAWVLGNLIQQSASSENPHLIAYGAESLLHPRRELYLLHNTLVDNRPGGGRYLRVPAGQLRVQGYNNLLVGGGRMPTESGWDWRNNLAVDWDVFERAAREDLRPRTASGLQGRLIEPAPLPDGRQPRLTHQYVHPRQALALAGPPRYPGAFQP
;
A
#
# COMPACT_ATOMS: atom_id res chain seq x y z
N MET A 1 27.79 16.71 -72.17
CA MET A 1 27.35 17.89 -71.39
C MET A 1 26.87 17.40 -70.05
N GLY A 2 27.49 17.67 -68.91
CA GLY A 2 28.72 18.39 -68.60
C GLY A 2 28.75 18.51 -67.07
N MET A 3 29.90 18.16 -66.48
CA MET A 3 30.52 18.76 -65.27
C MET A 3 29.74 18.70 -63.93
N GLU A 4 30.36 18.50 -62.76
CA GLU A 4 31.75 18.29 -62.39
C GLU A 4 31.84 17.80 -60.94
N ARG A 5 32.98 17.18 -60.63
CA ARG A 5 33.43 16.81 -59.29
C ARG A 5 33.94 18.05 -58.54
N ALA A 6 33.79 18.07 -57.22
CA ALA A 6 34.57 18.94 -56.35
C ALA A 6 35.40 18.11 -55.37
N LEU A 7 36.71 18.09 -55.60
CA LEU A 7 37.76 17.91 -54.59
C LEU A 7 38.34 19.30 -54.34
N ILE A 8 38.79 19.58 -53.11
CA ILE A 8 40.10 20.19 -52.78
C ILE A 8 40.14 20.49 -51.28
N GLN A 9 41.12 19.87 -50.60
CA GLN A 9 41.73 20.31 -49.36
C GLN A 9 42.72 21.44 -49.66
N SER A 10 42.85 22.42 -48.78
CA SER A 10 44.15 23.07 -48.52
C SER A 10 44.16 23.82 -47.19
N ASP A 11 45.17 23.49 -46.39
CA ASP A 11 45.54 24.07 -45.10
C ASP A 11 46.08 25.52 -45.17
N LEU A 12 45.73 26.31 -44.13
CA LEU A 12 46.51 27.28 -43.30
C LEU A 12 47.37 28.40 -43.97
N PRO A 13 47.60 29.60 -43.34
CA PRO A 13 47.95 29.73 -41.92
C PRO A 13 47.60 31.05 -41.16
N SER A 14 47.90 30.97 -39.86
CA SER A 14 48.57 31.99 -39.03
C SER A 14 47.77 32.78 -37.99
N ALA A 15 48.36 32.78 -36.81
CA ALA A 15 47.89 33.30 -35.55
C ALA A 15 48.04 34.82 -35.44
N ALA A 16 47.05 35.47 -34.79
CA ALA A 16 47.19 36.81 -34.23
C ALA A 16 46.76 36.77 -32.76
N ALA A 17 47.67 37.24 -31.90
CA ALA A 17 47.54 37.30 -30.44
C ALA A 17 46.56 38.40 -29.99
N LEU A 18 45.80 38.13 -28.93
CA LEU A 18 44.97 39.10 -28.21
C LEU A 18 45.65 39.52 -26.90
N PRO A 19 45.74 40.83 -26.56
CA PRO A 19 46.25 41.27 -25.27
C PRO A 19 45.14 41.54 -24.24
N GLY A 20 45.47 41.28 -22.97
CA GLY A 20 45.08 42.15 -21.86
C GLY A 20 43.75 41.89 -21.13
N ARG A 21 43.74 40.92 -20.21
CA ARG A 21 42.74 40.83 -19.13
C ARG A 21 42.94 41.99 -18.14
N ARG A 22 41.97 42.90 -18.04
CA ARG A 22 41.77 43.76 -16.86
C ARG A 22 40.69 43.13 -15.97
N GLN A 23 41.09 42.63 -14.81
CA GLN A 23 40.16 42.12 -13.79
C GLN A 23 39.58 43.31 -13.01
N LEU A 24 38.27 43.55 -13.16
CA LEU A 24 37.48 44.40 -12.28
C LEU A 24 36.94 43.52 -11.14
N LEU A 25 37.47 43.72 -9.94
CA LEU A 25 36.97 43.14 -8.69
C LEU A 25 35.64 43.81 -8.31
N TRP A 26 34.53 43.13 -8.56
CA TRP A 26 33.26 43.43 -7.92
C TRP A 26 33.25 42.80 -6.53
N LEU A 27 33.37 43.62 -5.48
CA LEU A 27 33.04 43.24 -4.11
C LEU A 27 31.52 43.08 -4.00
N GLY A 28 31.02 41.88 -4.32
CA GLY A 28 29.65 41.50 -4.04
C GLY A 28 29.47 41.28 -2.54
N ALA A 29 28.81 42.21 -1.85
CA ALA A 29 28.32 41.99 -0.50
C ALA A 29 27.27 40.86 -0.56
N ALA A 30 27.67 39.66 -0.13
CA ALA A 30 26.74 38.57 0.09
C ALA A 30 25.80 38.96 1.24
N ALA A 31 24.56 39.34 0.89
CA ALA A 31 23.50 39.43 1.88
C ALA A 31 23.29 38.03 2.46
N LEU A 32 23.77 37.83 3.69
CA LEU A 32 23.42 36.68 4.52
C LEU A 32 21.91 36.72 4.74
N LEU A 33 21.16 36.03 3.88
CA LEU A 33 19.79 35.65 4.19
C LEU A 33 19.85 34.84 5.48
N PRO A 34 19.17 35.26 6.56
CA PRO A 34 19.15 34.47 7.78
C PRO A 34 18.63 33.07 7.44
N PRO A 35 19.22 32.00 8.03
CA PRO A 35 18.67 30.66 7.86
C PRO A 35 17.18 30.72 8.21
N SER A 36 16.33 30.30 7.28
CA SER A 36 14.89 30.22 7.53
C SER A 36 14.72 29.35 8.77
N ALA A 37 14.38 29.98 9.89
CA ALA A 37 14.04 29.26 11.10
C ALA A 37 12.94 28.27 10.70
N ARG A 38 13.25 26.97 10.67
CA ARG A 38 12.21 25.96 10.70
C ARG A 38 11.44 26.27 11.98
N ALA A 39 10.29 26.91 11.83
CA ALA A 39 9.38 27.14 12.94
C ALA A 39 9.25 25.78 13.64
N GLN A 40 9.63 25.71 14.91
CA GLN A 40 9.38 24.51 15.69
C GLN A 40 7.89 24.20 15.53
N ALA A 41 7.57 23.05 14.94
CA ALA A 41 6.20 22.61 14.81
C ALA A 41 5.59 22.69 16.21
N GLN A 42 4.58 23.56 16.40
CA GLN A 42 3.93 23.67 17.71
C GLN A 42 3.35 22.29 18.05
N VAL A 43 3.66 21.84 19.26
CA VAL A 43 3.24 20.54 19.77
C VAL A 43 1.98 20.72 20.60
N LEU A 44 0.89 20.08 20.19
CA LEU A 44 -0.31 19.91 21.01
C LEU A 44 -0.19 18.61 21.79
N LYS A 45 -0.38 18.66 23.11
CA LYS A 45 -0.42 17.48 23.97
C LYS A 45 -1.85 17.15 24.32
N VAL A 46 -2.29 15.94 24.00
CA VAL A 46 -3.67 15.46 24.13
C VAL A 46 -3.68 14.26 25.05
N GLY A 47 -4.58 14.22 26.02
CA GLY A 47 -4.59 13.15 27.02
C GLY A 47 -5.67 13.35 28.07
N PRO A 48 -6.21 12.28 28.68
CA PRO A 48 -7.24 12.40 29.72
C PRO A 48 -6.85 13.34 30.88
N GLN A 49 -5.54 13.48 31.14
CA GLN A 49 -4.96 14.34 32.18
C GLN A 49 -4.32 15.63 31.64
N ARG A 50 -4.50 15.94 30.35
CA ARG A 50 -4.00 17.18 29.72
C ARG A 50 -5.08 18.24 29.69
N GLU A 51 -4.69 19.44 29.26
CA GLU A 51 -5.64 20.53 28.96
C GLU A 51 -6.56 20.14 27.79
N LEU A 52 -5.98 19.65 26.69
CA LEU A 52 -6.73 19.03 25.60
C LEU A 52 -7.01 17.57 25.94
N ARG A 53 -8.22 17.31 26.45
CA ARG A 53 -8.60 15.97 26.93
C ARG A 53 -9.00 14.98 25.84
N SER A 54 -9.26 15.47 24.62
CA SER A 54 -9.80 14.64 23.54
C SER A 54 -9.22 15.02 22.17
N LEU A 55 -9.16 14.03 21.28
CA LEU A 55 -8.81 14.15 19.87
C LEU A 55 -9.76 15.10 19.14
N ALA A 56 -11.06 15.05 19.46
CA ALA A 56 -12.03 15.99 18.92
C ALA A 56 -11.73 17.45 19.31
N ALA A 57 -11.31 17.69 20.56
CA ALA A 57 -10.93 19.03 21.02
C ALA A 57 -9.64 19.50 20.34
N ALA A 58 -8.65 18.60 20.22
CA ALA A 58 -7.41 18.88 19.52
C ALA A 58 -7.64 19.24 18.04
N ALA A 59 -8.51 18.50 17.35
CA ALA A 59 -8.85 18.75 15.94
C ALA A 59 -9.46 20.14 15.69
N ARG A 60 -10.21 20.68 16.66
CA ARG A 60 -10.81 22.02 16.56
C ARG A 60 -9.79 23.15 16.66
N VAL A 61 -8.69 22.95 17.37
CA VAL A 61 -7.68 24.00 17.63
C VAL A 61 -6.39 23.80 16.84
N ALA A 62 -6.19 22.61 16.27
CA ALA A 62 -5.04 22.29 15.44
C ALA A 62 -4.93 23.23 14.23
N ARG A 63 -3.68 23.55 13.89
CA ARG A 63 -3.30 24.35 12.72
C ARG A 63 -2.37 23.51 11.84
N ASP A 64 -2.21 23.97 10.60
CA ASP A 64 -1.32 23.31 9.64
C ASP A 64 0.10 23.15 10.18
N GLY A 65 0.72 22.01 9.88
CA GLY A 65 2.10 21.68 10.26
C GLY A 65 2.29 21.25 11.72
N MET A 66 1.23 21.19 12.53
CA MET A 66 1.35 20.84 13.95
C MET A 66 1.62 19.35 14.18
N ARG A 67 2.35 19.09 15.28
CA ARG A 67 2.49 17.77 15.87
C ARG A 67 1.52 17.62 17.03
N ILE A 68 0.76 16.55 17.04
CA ILE A 68 -0.27 16.25 18.04
C ILE A 68 0.17 14.97 18.75
N GLU A 69 0.74 15.14 19.94
CA GLU A 69 1.17 14.05 20.82
C GLU A 69 0.00 13.62 21.68
N VAL A 70 -0.41 12.37 21.52
CA VAL A 70 -1.58 11.80 22.19
C VAL A 70 -1.09 10.78 23.21
N ASP A 71 -1.30 11.06 24.48
CA ASP A 71 -0.92 10.16 25.57
C ASP A 71 -1.66 8.82 25.40
N ALA A 72 -0.96 7.72 25.68
CA ALA A 72 -1.56 6.38 25.64
C ALA A 72 -2.78 6.26 26.57
N GLY A 73 -3.80 5.56 26.10
CA GLY A 73 -5.06 5.43 26.85
C GLY A 73 -6.24 5.05 25.97
N ASP A 74 -7.40 4.98 26.61
CA ASP A 74 -8.68 4.71 25.97
C ASP A 74 -9.44 6.03 25.72
N TYR A 75 -9.93 6.18 24.49
CA TYR A 75 -10.63 7.35 24.00
C TYR A 75 -12.01 6.92 23.46
N PRO A 76 -12.96 6.61 24.37
CA PRO A 76 -14.28 6.13 23.99
C PRO A 76 -15.12 7.24 23.35
N GLY A 77 -15.65 6.98 22.16
CA GLY A 77 -16.50 7.92 21.42
C GLY A 77 -15.80 9.18 20.92
N ASP A 78 -14.46 9.25 20.99
CA ASP A 78 -13.69 10.44 20.66
C ASP A 78 -13.41 10.57 19.15
N VAL A 79 -14.49 10.86 18.42
CA VAL A 79 -14.47 11.00 16.96
C VAL A 79 -14.03 12.40 16.54
N ALA A 80 -13.27 12.50 15.46
CA ALA A 80 -12.64 13.76 15.06
C ALA A 80 -12.62 13.99 13.54
N VAL A 81 -12.60 15.26 13.14
CA VAL A 81 -12.46 15.68 11.74
C VAL A 81 -11.18 16.49 11.56
N TRP A 82 -10.25 15.97 10.75
CA TRP A 82 -8.93 16.54 10.51
C TRP A 82 -8.85 17.12 9.10
N ARG A 83 -9.00 18.45 9.00
CA ARG A 83 -8.95 19.18 7.71
C ARG A 83 -7.63 19.88 7.45
N GLN A 84 -6.81 20.04 8.49
CA GLN A 84 -5.54 20.74 8.44
C GLN A 84 -4.51 19.96 7.62
N ARG A 85 -3.48 20.66 7.16
CA ARG A 85 -2.41 20.12 6.31
C ARG A 85 -1.15 19.86 7.13
N GLY A 86 -0.32 18.91 6.73
CA GLY A 86 0.98 18.64 7.35
C GLY A 86 0.91 18.20 8.82
N LEU A 87 -0.21 17.60 9.25
CA LEU A 87 -0.39 17.16 10.63
C LEU A 87 0.38 15.87 10.93
N GLN A 88 0.90 15.78 12.15
CA GLN A 88 1.52 14.56 12.69
C GLN A 88 0.82 14.16 13.98
N ILE A 89 -0.08 13.17 13.92
CA ILE A 89 -0.82 12.65 15.08
C ILE A 89 -0.13 11.39 15.55
N VAL A 90 0.37 11.38 16.79
CA VAL A 90 1.29 10.33 17.27
C VAL A 90 0.97 9.92 18.69
N ALA A 91 0.84 8.61 18.91
CA ALA A 91 0.72 8.05 20.24
C ALA A 91 2.05 8.18 21.02
N VAL A 92 1.97 8.55 22.30
CA VAL A 92 3.10 8.71 23.21
C VAL A 92 2.88 7.88 24.48
N GLY A 93 3.90 7.14 24.90
CA GLY A 93 3.83 6.32 26.12
C GLY A 93 3.05 5.00 25.98
N GLY A 94 2.73 4.58 24.75
CA GLY A 94 1.96 3.35 24.47
C GLY A 94 0.95 3.53 23.34
N ARG A 95 -0.04 2.62 23.27
CA ARG A 95 -1.11 2.66 22.26
C ARG A 95 -2.23 3.63 22.67
N VAL A 96 -2.78 4.34 21.68
CA VAL A 96 -4.00 5.14 21.80
C VAL A 96 -5.17 4.34 21.21
N ARG A 97 -6.16 3.99 22.03
CA ARG A 97 -7.29 3.14 21.62
C ARG A 97 -8.55 3.98 21.48
N VAL A 98 -8.98 4.19 20.25
CA VAL A 98 -10.18 4.97 19.90
C VAL A 98 -11.30 4.01 19.52
N SER A 99 -12.27 3.84 20.42
CA SER A 99 -13.46 3.01 20.15
C SER A 99 -14.63 3.91 19.77
N ALA A 100 -15.36 3.56 18.71
CA ALA A 100 -16.43 4.42 18.20
C ALA A 100 -17.57 4.60 19.21
N GLN A 101 -17.95 3.54 19.94
CA GLN A 101 -19.09 3.53 20.88
C GLN A 101 -20.39 4.13 20.29
N GLY A 102 -20.65 3.86 19.02
CA GLY A 102 -21.79 4.43 18.29
C GLY A 102 -21.62 5.88 17.85
N ALA A 103 -20.58 6.59 18.31
CA ALA A 103 -20.22 7.91 17.81
C ALA A 103 -19.57 7.81 16.42
N HIS A 104 -19.81 8.83 15.60
CA HIS A 104 -19.23 8.95 14.27
C HIS A 104 -19.08 10.42 13.86
N ALA A 105 -17.92 10.78 13.35
CA ALA A 105 -17.68 12.06 12.73
C ALA A 105 -18.39 12.11 11.36
N GLU A 106 -19.23 13.14 11.16
CA GLU A 106 -19.96 13.42 9.92
C GLU A 106 -20.87 12.30 9.39
N GLY A 107 -21.25 11.33 10.24
CA GLY A 107 -21.96 10.14 9.78
C GLY A 107 -21.10 9.19 8.95
N LYS A 108 -19.76 9.30 9.00
CA LYS A 108 -18.83 8.57 8.13
C LYS A 108 -17.91 7.60 8.87
N GLY A 109 -17.31 8.01 9.99
CA GLY A 109 -16.31 7.17 10.66
C GLY A 109 -15.78 7.74 11.99
N ILE A 110 -14.81 7.07 12.61
CA ILE A 110 -14.18 7.55 13.84
C ILE A 110 -13.39 8.82 13.53
N PHE A 111 -12.48 8.76 12.57
CA PHE A 111 -11.87 9.96 12.00
C PHE A 111 -12.32 10.19 10.56
N VAL A 112 -12.49 11.48 10.22
CA VAL A 112 -12.62 11.94 8.84
C VAL A 112 -11.44 12.83 8.52
N THR A 113 -10.67 12.51 7.49
CA THR A 113 -9.51 13.29 7.06
C THR A 113 -9.77 13.93 5.70
N GLY A 114 -9.25 15.14 5.50
CA GLY A 114 -9.40 15.87 4.23
C GLY A 114 -8.29 16.88 3.95
N GLY A 115 -7.20 16.84 4.71
CA GLY A 115 -6.01 17.66 4.48
C GLY A 115 -4.93 16.92 3.69
N GLU A 116 -3.96 17.67 3.20
CA GLU A 116 -2.75 17.12 2.59
C GLU A 116 -1.68 16.86 3.66
N ASP A 117 -0.91 15.80 3.48
CA ASP A 117 0.24 15.41 4.29
C ASP A 117 -0.12 15.17 5.76
N ILE A 118 -1.25 14.50 6.01
CA ILE A 118 -1.62 14.04 7.36
C ILE A 118 -0.92 12.70 7.62
N SER A 119 -0.27 12.57 8.77
CA SER A 119 0.28 11.30 9.27
C SER A 119 -0.32 10.93 10.62
N ILE A 120 -0.64 9.65 10.80
CA ILE A 120 -1.18 9.09 12.04
C ILE A 120 -0.37 7.86 12.43
N GLN A 121 0.11 7.82 13.66
CA GLN A 121 0.97 6.75 14.16
C GLN A 121 0.55 6.23 15.53
N GLY A 122 0.45 4.90 15.65
CA GLY A 122 0.29 4.23 16.95
C GLY A 122 -1.14 4.20 17.51
N LEU A 123 -2.14 4.46 16.66
CA LEU A 123 -3.56 4.50 17.04
C LEU A 123 -4.28 3.19 16.66
N ASP A 124 -5.15 2.73 17.55
CA ASP A 124 -6.03 1.55 17.38
C ASP A 124 -7.48 2.01 17.27
N PHE A 125 -8.13 1.72 16.15
CA PHE A 125 -9.50 2.10 15.83
C PHE A 125 -10.43 0.90 15.90
N SER A 126 -11.58 1.03 16.54
CA SER A 126 -12.52 -0.10 16.66
C SER A 126 -14.00 0.28 16.70
N GLY A 127 -14.85 -0.65 16.23
CA GLY A 127 -16.29 -0.59 16.45
C GLY A 127 -17.03 0.42 15.57
N ALA A 128 -16.43 0.92 14.48
CA ALA A 128 -17.09 1.92 13.65
C ALA A 128 -18.34 1.34 12.97
N ARG A 129 -19.49 2.00 13.19
CA ARG A 129 -20.80 1.72 12.59
C ARG A 129 -21.48 3.04 12.29
N VAL A 130 -22.11 3.18 11.12
CA VAL A 130 -22.92 4.38 10.80
C VAL A 130 -24.24 3.98 10.11
N PRO A 131 -25.27 4.85 10.10
CA PRO A 131 -26.59 4.49 9.59
C PRO A 131 -26.63 4.03 8.13
N ASP A 132 -25.77 4.58 7.26
CA ASP A 132 -25.69 4.19 5.84
C ASP A 132 -24.92 2.87 5.61
N GLY A 133 -24.41 2.28 6.69
CA GLY A 133 -23.67 1.02 6.72
C GLY A 133 -22.24 1.12 6.19
N ASN A 134 -21.62 2.29 6.04
CA ASN A 134 -20.23 2.45 5.58
C ASN A 134 -19.29 3.02 6.66
N GLY A 135 -19.54 2.68 7.93
CA GLY A 135 -18.85 3.24 9.07
C GLY A 135 -17.38 2.85 9.08
N ALA A 136 -16.52 3.85 8.89
CA ALA A 136 -15.08 3.65 8.74
C ALA A 136 -14.32 3.89 10.05
N GLY A 137 -13.24 3.15 10.31
CA GLY A 137 -12.25 3.58 11.31
C GLY A 137 -11.67 4.94 10.91
N ILE A 138 -11.23 5.06 9.65
CA ILE A 138 -10.87 6.34 9.04
C ILE A 138 -11.56 6.50 7.68
N ARG A 139 -12.17 7.67 7.46
CA ARG A 139 -12.65 8.12 6.15
C ARG A 139 -11.69 9.14 5.55
N LEU A 140 -11.04 8.81 4.43
CA LEU A 140 -10.21 9.74 3.68
C LEU A 140 -11.04 10.42 2.58
N GLU A 141 -11.42 11.67 2.76
CA GLU A 141 -12.31 12.37 1.83
C GLU A 141 -11.56 13.07 0.68
N ARG A 142 -10.32 13.50 0.92
CA ARG A 142 -9.39 14.09 -0.07
C ARG A 142 -7.99 14.24 0.52
N GLY A 143 -7.04 14.67 -0.30
CA GLY A 143 -5.68 14.95 0.14
C GLY A 143 -4.84 13.68 0.33
N SER A 144 -3.90 13.71 1.28
CA SER A 144 -2.98 12.60 1.49
C SER A 144 -2.93 12.16 2.96
N LEU A 145 -2.92 10.84 3.16
CA LEU A 145 -2.88 10.21 4.48
C LEU A 145 -1.82 9.12 4.52
N LEU A 146 -0.98 9.18 5.54
CA LEU A 146 0.00 8.16 5.90
C LEU A 146 -0.35 7.56 7.26
N LEU A 147 -0.52 6.24 7.30
CA LEU A 147 -0.73 5.48 8.53
C LEU A 147 0.49 4.63 8.85
N ARG A 148 0.96 4.70 10.09
CA ARG A 148 2.10 3.93 10.59
C ARG A 148 1.74 3.20 11.88
N ASP A 149 1.92 1.89 11.92
CA ASP A 149 1.66 1.10 13.14
C ASP A 149 0.26 1.38 13.74
N CYS A 150 -0.77 1.45 12.88
CA CYS A 150 -2.16 1.63 13.30
C CYS A 150 -2.91 0.29 13.20
N SER A 151 -3.96 0.11 14.00
CA SER A 151 -4.85 -1.04 13.84
C SER A 151 -6.32 -0.66 13.66
N PHE A 152 -7.05 -1.54 12.98
CA PHE A 152 -8.48 -1.41 12.69
C PHE A 152 -9.15 -2.75 12.98
N ARG A 153 -10.11 -2.74 13.90
CA ARG A 153 -10.81 -3.96 14.30
C ARG A 153 -12.30 -3.75 14.36
N ASP A 154 -13.07 -4.69 13.80
CA ASP A 154 -14.52 -4.69 13.94
C ASP A 154 -15.13 -3.36 13.50
N CYS A 155 -14.80 -2.91 12.30
CA CYS A 155 -15.40 -1.75 11.63
C CYS A 155 -16.15 -2.22 10.38
N GLU A 156 -17.23 -1.55 9.97
CA GLU A 156 -17.92 -1.86 8.69
C GLU A 156 -16.97 -1.66 7.51
N MET A 157 -16.14 -0.61 7.62
CA MET A 157 -14.94 -0.40 6.83
C MET A 157 -13.78 -0.15 7.79
N GLY A 158 -12.65 -0.83 7.65
CA GLY A 158 -11.46 -0.44 8.44
C GLY A 158 -11.01 0.97 8.04
N LEU A 159 -10.80 1.16 6.73
CA LEU A 159 -10.57 2.45 6.11
C LEU A 159 -11.32 2.54 4.78
N LEU A 160 -11.99 3.67 4.55
CA LEU A 160 -12.67 3.96 3.29
C LEU A 160 -12.20 5.32 2.75
N SER A 161 -11.72 5.37 1.50
CA SER A 161 -11.45 6.62 0.82
C SER A 161 -12.60 7.05 -0.10
N SER A 162 -12.62 8.33 -0.45
CA SER A 162 -13.49 8.89 -1.49
C SER A 162 -13.02 8.52 -2.90
N ASN A 163 -13.71 9.09 -3.91
CA ASN A 163 -13.34 9.04 -5.32
C ASN A 163 -12.73 10.38 -5.77
N ASP A 164 -11.69 10.84 -5.06
CA ASP A 164 -10.89 12.00 -5.46
C ASP A 164 -9.63 11.55 -6.19
N ALA A 165 -9.56 11.82 -7.50
CA ALA A 165 -8.47 11.36 -8.37
C ALA A 165 -7.08 11.92 -8.00
N THR A 166 -7.01 12.90 -7.08
CA THR A 166 -5.74 13.45 -6.58
C THR A 166 -5.31 12.85 -5.24
N ALA A 167 -6.22 12.19 -4.53
CA ALA A 167 -5.95 11.70 -3.19
C ALA A 167 -4.91 10.56 -3.18
N ARG A 168 -4.16 10.47 -2.08
CA ARG A 168 -3.12 9.44 -1.88
C ARG A 168 -3.24 8.81 -0.51
N LEU A 169 -3.12 7.49 -0.45
CA LEU A 169 -3.19 6.74 0.80
C LEU A 169 -1.98 5.81 0.91
N SER A 170 -1.25 5.93 2.02
CA SER A 170 -0.10 5.08 2.34
C SER A 170 -0.28 4.42 3.71
N LEU A 171 -0.03 3.11 3.78
CA LEU A 171 -0.09 2.33 5.01
C LEU A 171 1.23 1.59 5.22
N GLU A 172 1.77 1.67 6.44
CA GLU A 172 3.02 1.01 6.83
C GLU A 172 2.86 0.31 8.18
N GLY A 173 3.10 -1.00 8.22
CA GLY A 173 3.04 -1.77 9.46
C GLY A 173 1.68 -1.71 10.16
N CYS A 174 0.59 -1.58 9.40
CA CYS A 174 -0.76 -1.50 9.94
C CYS A 174 -1.43 -2.88 10.00
N GLU A 175 -2.43 -3.01 10.86
CA GLU A 175 -3.23 -4.23 10.99
C GLU A 175 -4.72 -3.94 10.77
N PHE A 176 -5.37 -4.75 9.95
CA PHE A 176 -6.81 -4.70 9.76
C PHE A 176 -7.38 -6.08 10.02
N SER A 177 -8.40 -6.15 10.88
CA SER A 177 -8.88 -7.44 11.35
C SER A 177 -10.38 -7.46 11.62
N HIS A 178 -10.96 -8.66 11.54
CA HIS A 178 -12.33 -8.95 11.99
C HIS A 178 -13.34 -7.98 11.39
N ALA A 179 -13.60 -8.07 10.09
CA ALA A 179 -14.58 -7.22 9.44
C ALA A 179 -15.95 -7.33 10.12
N ALA A 180 -16.58 -6.19 10.36
CA ALA A 180 -17.88 -6.15 11.01
C ALA A 180 -18.99 -6.72 10.12
N ALA A 181 -20.02 -7.27 10.75
CA ALA A 181 -21.28 -7.51 10.04
C ALA A 181 -21.91 -6.18 9.64
N ARG A 182 -22.30 -6.06 8.36
CA ARG A 182 -23.04 -4.90 7.86
C ARG A 182 -24.54 -5.21 7.75
N PRO A 183 -25.43 -4.21 7.94
CA PRO A 183 -26.87 -4.38 7.75
C PRO A 183 -27.20 -4.99 6.38
N GLY A 184 -28.12 -5.96 6.38
CA GLY A 184 -28.56 -6.63 5.15
C GLY A 184 -27.52 -7.52 4.48
N GLY A 185 -26.44 -7.90 5.18
CA GLY A 185 -25.40 -8.78 4.62
C GLY A 185 -24.53 -8.08 3.57
N ARG A 186 -24.48 -6.75 3.57
CA ARG A 186 -23.68 -5.97 2.61
C ARG A 186 -22.19 -6.27 2.76
N PRO A 187 -21.39 -6.16 1.68
CA PRO A 187 -19.98 -6.52 1.75
C PRO A 187 -19.15 -5.58 2.65
N ALA A 188 -18.51 -6.06 3.70
CA ALA A 188 -17.52 -5.31 4.46
C ALA A 188 -16.16 -5.37 3.78
N HIS A 189 -15.40 -4.28 3.90
CA HIS A 189 -14.03 -4.22 3.39
C HIS A 189 -13.10 -3.76 4.51
N LEU A 190 -12.02 -4.51 4.74
CA LEU A 190 -11.02 -4.06 5.71
C LEU A 190 -10.35 -2.77 5.21
N LEU A 191 -9.99 -2.71 3.92
CA LEU A 191 -9.58 -1.50 3.24
C LEU A 191 -10.32 -1.34 1.91
N TYR A 192 -10.94 -0.16 1.72
CA TYR A 192 -11.53 0.26 0.47
C TYR A 192 -10.90 1.57 0.01
N ALA A 193 -10.05 1.50 -1.00
CA ALA A 193 -9.60 2.66 -1.76
C ALA A 193 -10.54 2.89 -2.95
N GLY A 194 -11.19 4.05 -2.98
CA GLY A 194 -11.95 4.55 -4.13
C GLY A 194 -11.06 4.94 -5.30
N ARG A 195 -11.60 5.73 -6.23
CA ARG A 195 -10.87 6.22 -7.42
C ARG A 195 -9.91 7.34 -7.04
N ILE A 196 -8.80 6.96 -6.42
CA ILE A 196 -7.74 7.85 -5.95
C ILE A 196 -6.50 7.77 -6.85
N ALA A 197 -5.57 8.71 -6.70
CA ALA A 197 -4.32 8.69 -7.47
C ALA A 197 -3.48 7.45 -7.13
N GLN A 198 -3.31 7.18 -5.84
CA GLN A 198 -2.39 6.14 -5.36
C GLN A 198 -2.86 5.50 -4.06
N LEU A 199 -2.75 4.18 -4.02
CA LEU A 199 -2.75 3.39 -2.80
C LEU A 199 -1.37 2.71 -2.65
N ARG A 200 -0.74 2.84 -1.48
CA ARG A 200 0.47 2.10 -1.11
C ARG A 200 0.26 1.38 0.22
N VAL A 201 0.53 0.07 0.25
CA VAL A 201 0.36 -0.78 1.43
C VAL A 201 1.63 -1.60 1.61
N GLN A 202 2.34 -1.37 2.72
CA GLN A 202 3.61 -2.03 2.99
C GLN A 202 3.69 -2.64 4.39
N GLY A 203 4.16 -3.90 4.49
CA GLY A 203 4.42 -4.52 5.78
C GLY A 203 3.17 -4.70 6.65
N CYS A 204 1.98 -4.67 6.05
CA CYS A 204 0.71 -4.69 6.77
C CYS A 204 0.15 -6.11 6.89
N TYR A 205 -0.77 -6.28 7.83
CA TYR A 205 -1.47 -7.54 8.09
C TYR A 205 -2.98 -7.35 7.95
N PHE A 206 -3.63 -8.13 7.08
CA PHE A 206 -5.06 -8.10 6.86
C PHE A 206 -5.64 -9.49 7.05
N HIS A 207 -6.68 -9.62 7.88
CA HIS A 207 -7.18 -10.92 8.29
C HIS A 207 -8.63 -10.92 8.78
N GLN A 208 -9.28 -12.09 8.75
CA GLN A 208 -10.66 -12.30 9.23
C GLN A 208 -11.64 -11.33 8.56
N GLY A 209 -11.66 -11.33 7.23
CA GLY A 209 -12.69 -10.69 6.43
C GLY A 209 -14.06 -11.35 6.62
N ARG A 210 -15.12 -10.64 6.21
CA ARG A 210 -16.50 -11.11 6.29
C ARG A 210 -17.27 -10.50 5.14
N VAL A 211 -17.65 -11.31 4.15
CA VAL A 211 -18.46 -10.90 2.99
C VAL A 211 -17.86 -9.65 2.33
N GLY A 212 -17.08 -9.76 1.26
CA GLY A 212 -16.33 -8.61 0.71
C GLY A 212 -14.84 -8.82 0.76
N HIS A 213 -14.00 -7.80 1.00
CA HIS A 213 -12.57 -7.91 0.66
C HIS A 213 -11.65 -7.59 1.83
N LEU A 214 -10.47 -8.22 1.86
CA LEU A 214 -9.39 -7.71 2.69
C LEU A 214 -8.94 -6.35 2.11
N ILE A 215 -8.61 -6.29 0.82
CA ILE A 215 -8.31 -5.03 0.13
C ILE A 215 -9.12 -4.91 -1.17
N LYS A 216 -9.84 -3.79 -1.30
CA LYS A 216 -10.46 -3.34 -2.56
C LYS A 216 -9.84 -2.02 -2.98
N SER A 217 -9.25 -1.94 -4.17
CA SER A 217 -8.61 -0.71 -4.68
C SER A 217 -9.06 -0.32 -6.07
N ARG A 218 -9.68 0.86 -6.18
CA ARG A 218 -9.97 1.54 -7.46
C ARG A 218 -8.92 2.59 -7.83
N ALA A 219 -7.78 2.62 -7.12
CA ALA A 219 -6.74 3.60 -7.36
C ALA A 219 -6.11 3.45 -8.75
N ALA A 220 -5.66 4.55 -9.35
CA ALA A 220 -4.95 4.53 -10.61
C ALA A 220 -3.59 3.81 -10.51
N LEU A 221 -2.93 3.94 -9.36
CA LEU A 221 -1.72 3.20 -8.97
C LEU A 221 -1.97 2.48 -7.64
N SER A 222 -1.77 1.17 -7.60
CA SER A 222 -1.79 0.38 -6.36
C SER A 222 -0.45 -0.33 -6.16
N GLU A 223 0.18 -0.09 -5.02
CA GLU A 223 1.47 -0.66 -4.61
C GLU A 223 1.28 -1.51 -3.35
N ILE A 224 1.15 -2.82 -3.53
CA ILE A 224 0.86 -3.79 -2.48
C ILE A 224 2.14 -4.61 -2.23
N PHE A 225 2.90 -4.21 -1.21
CA PHE A 225 4.27 -4.65 -0.99
C PHE A 225 4.50 -5.34 0.35
N TYR A 226 5.05 -6.56 0.33
CA TYR A 226 5.57 -7.22 1.53
C TYR A 226 4.52 -7.31 2.64
N ASN A 227 3.28 -7.68 2.31
CA ASN A 227 2.17 -7.79 3.26
C ASN A 227 1.83 -9.25 3.54
N ARG A 228 1.06 -9.46 4.62
CA ARG A 228 0.31 -10.68 4.87
C ARG A 228 -1.18 -10.38 4.70
N LEU A 229 -1.78 -10.90 3.63
CA LEU A 229 -3.21 -10.81 3.32
C LEU A 229 -3.80 -12.20 3.45
N THR A 230 -4.04 -12.63 4.68
CA THR A 230 -4.42 -14.01 4.98
C THR A 230 -5.72 -13.96 5.73
N ASP A 231 -6.77 -14.56 5.17
CA ASP A 231 -8.12 -14.47 5.77
C ASP A 231 -8.24 -15.27 7.08
N GLU A 232 -7.24 -16.12 7.37
CA GLU A 232 -7.10 -16.97 8.56
C GLU A 232 -8.27 -17.97 8.75
N PRO A 233 -8.16 -18.91 9.72
CA PRO A 233 -9.27 -19.79 10.06
C PRO A 233 -10.52 -18.99 10.48
N GLY A 234 -11.65 -19.30 9.85
CA GLY A 234 -12.93 -18.62 10.11
C GLY A 234 -13.15 -17.33 9.30
N GLY A 235 -12.14 -16.86 8.56
CA GLY A 235 -12.30 -15.80 7.56
C GLY A 235 -13.31 -16.17 6.46
N ARG A 236 -14.05 -15.17 6.00
CA ARG A 236 -15.07 -15.31 4.95
C ARG A 236 -14.98 -14.18 3.94
N ALA A 237 -13.77 -13.74 3.59
CA ALA A 237 -13.57 -12.81 2.49
C ALA A 237 -14.09 -13.43 1.18
N SER A 238 -14.64 -12.57 0.32
CA SER A 238 -14.85 -12.84 -1.09
C SER A 238 -13.51 -12.84 -1.82
N TYR A 239 -12.79 -11.72 -1.83
CA TYR A 239 -11.46 -11.62 -2.42
C TYR A 239 -10.47 -11.12 -1.37
N GLU A 240 -9.29 -11.71 -1.31
CA GLU A 240 -8.19 -11.24 -0.49
C GLU A 240 -7.62 -9.95 -1.10
N LEU A 241 -7.62 -9.82 -2.42
CA LEU A 241 -7.18 -8.61 -3.11
C LEU A 241 -7.96 -8.36 -4.41
N GLU A 242 -8.57 -7.19 -4.53
CA GLU A 242 -9.32 -6.80 -5.73
C GLU A 242 -8.92 -5.41 -6.25
N PHE A 243 -8.69 -5.33 -7.56
CA PHE A 243 -8.52 -4.11 -8.35
C PHE A 243 -9.68 -3.96 -9.34
N PRO A 244 -10.92 -3.65 -8.88
CA PRO A 244 -12.13 -3.72 -9.69
C PRO A 244 -12.11 -2.86 -10.96
N ASP A 245 -11.44 -1.70 -10.94
CA ASP A 245 -11.39 -0.73 -12.07
C ASP A 245 -10.08 -0.85 -12.89
N GLY A 246 -9.24 -1.85 -12.59
CA GLY A 246 -7.91 -2.00 -13.18
C GLY A 246 -6.90 -0.99 -12.63
N GLY A 247 -6.18 -0.30 -13.50
CA GLY A 247 -5.08 0.62 -13.14
C GLY A 247 -3.71 -0.02 -13.28
N GLN A 248 -2.68 0.63 -12.75
CA GLN A 248 -1.36 0.03 -12.58
C GLN A 248 -1.30 -0.62 -11.20
N ALA A 249 -1.28 -1.95 -11.14
CA ALA A 249 -1.28 -2.72 -9.91
C ALA A 249 0.03 -3.50 -9.75
N TRP A 250 0.70 -3.23 -8.63
CA TRP A 250 1.95 -3.81 -8.22
C TRP A 250 1.71 -4.68 -6.99
N VAL A 251 1.94 -5.98 -7.13
CA VAL A 251 1.77 -6.97 -6.06
C VAL A 251 3.09 -7.70 -5.90
N LEU A 252 3.92 -7.24 -4.96
CA LEU A 252 5.30 -7.71 -4.79
C LEU A 252 5.56 -8.24 -3.39
N GLY A 253 6.06 -9.47 -3.29
CA GLY A 253 6.57 -10.01 -2.02
C GLY A 253 5.51 -10.30 -0.96
N ASN A 254 4.24 -10.50 -1.33
CA ASN A 254 3.16 -10.70 -0.37
C ASN A 254 2.88 -12.18 -0.12
N LEU A 255 2.48 -12.52 1.11
CA LEU A 255 1.74 -13.73 1.39
C LEU A 255 0.24 -13.42 1.26
N ILE A 256 -0.46 -14.10 0.35
CA ILE A 256 -1.90 -13.92 0.10
C ILE A 256 -2.57 -15.29 0.21
N GLN A 257 -3.52 -15.44 1.13
CA GLN A 257 -4.14 -16.73 1.47
C GLN A 257 -5.64 -16.60 1.66
N GLN A 258 -6.39 -17.36 0.85
CA GLN A 258 -7.81 -17.52 1.08
C GLN A 258 -8.09 -18.57 2.14
N SER A 259 -9.17 -18.37 2.90
CA SER A 259 -9.64 -19.31 3.90
C SER A 259 -10.36 -20.51 3.25
N ALA A 260 -10.45 -21.61 3.98
CA ALA A 260 -11.30 -22.74 3.59
C ALA A 260 -12.79 -22.34 3.46
N SER A 261 -13.18 -21.26 4.15
CA SER A 261 -14.53 -20.69 4.15
C SER A 261 -14.69 -19.42 3.29
N SER A 262 -13.71 -19.07 2.45
CA SER A 262 -13.83 -17.91 1.55
C SER A 262 -15.03 -18.05 0.61
N GLU A 263 -15.76 -16.95 0.38
CA GLU A 263 -17.03 -16.98 -0.35
C GLU A 263 -16.83 -17.04 -1.87
N ASN A 264 -15.79 -16.38 -2.38
CA ASN A 264 -15.42 -16.45 -3.79
C ASN A 264 -14.31 -17.48 -3.98
N PRO A 265 -14.32 -18.24 -5.08
CA PRO A 265 -13.21 -19.13 -5.39
C PRO A 265 -11.93 -18.40 -5.81
N HIS A 266 -11.98 -17.11 -6.09
CA HIS A 266 -10.85 -16.36 -6.60
C HIS A 266 -10.10 -15.62 -5.48
N LEU A 267 -8.79 -15.81 -5.43
CA LEU A 267 -7.91 -15.14 -4.47
C LEU A 267 -7.68 -13.66 -4.82
N ILE A 268 -7.29 -13.41 -6.08
CA ILE A 268 -6.99 -12.07 -6.59
C ILE A 268 -7.86 -11.78 -7.81
N ALA A 269 -8.40 -10.58 -7.90
CA ALA A 269 -9.15 -10.12 -9.07
C ALA A 269 -8.66 -8.75 -9.56
N TYR A 270 -8.62 -8.60 -10.88
CA TYR A 270 -8.23 -7.38 -11.57
C TYR A 270 -9.23 -7.07 -12.68
N GLY A 271 -9.67 -5.82 -12.80
CA GLY A 271 -10.62 -5.38 -13.82
C GLY A 271 -11.98 -6.09 -13.76
N ALA A 272 -12.37 -6.55 -12.58
CA ALA A 272 -13.54 -7.41 -12.39
C ALA A 272 -14.89 -6.69 -12.57
N GLU A 273 -14.90 -5.36 -12.40
CA GLU A 273 -16.08 -4.51 -12.56
C GLU A 273 -15.97 -3.59 -13.79
N SER A 274 -14.78 -3.04 -14.03
CA SER A 274 -14.52 -2.11 -15.12
C SER A 274 -13.03 -2.03 -15.48
N LEU A 275 -12.69 -1.24 -16.51
CA LEU A 275 -11.30 -0.95 -16.92
C LEU A 275 -11.16 0.54 -17.24
N LEU A 276 -11.49 1.38 -16.24
CA LEU A 276 -11.61 2.84 -16.40
C LEU A 276 -10.27 3.54 -16.53
N HIS A 277 -9.20 2.97 -15.98
CA HIS A 277 -7.87 3.56 -16.05
C HIS A 277 -7.21 3.31 -17.42
N PRO A 278 -6.45 4.29 -17.95
CA PRO A 278 -5.77 4.15 -19.23
C PRO A 278 -4.64 3.12 -19.16
N ARG A 279 -3.94 3.03 -18.03
CA ARG A 279 -3.01 1.94 -17.75
C ARG A 279 -3.76 0.73 -17.26
N ARG A 280 -3.47 -0.42 -17.87
CA ARG A 280 -4.11 -1.70 -17.60
C ARG A 280 -3.05 -2.77 -17.33
N GLU A 281 -2.35 -2.60 -16.23
CA GLU A 281 -1.12 -3.33 -15.93
C GLU A 281 -1.22 -4.00 -14.57
N LEU A 282 -0.93 -5.31 -14.53
CA LEU A 282 -0.87 -6.09 -13.31
C LEU A 282 0.48 -6.82 -13.23
N TYR A 283 1.23 -6.55 -12.18
CA TYR A 283 2.53 -7.17 -11.89
C TYR A 283 2.42 -8.00 -10.60
N LEU A 284 2.47 -9.32 -10.71
CA LEU A 284 2.52 -10.25 -9.57
C LEU A 284 3.92 -10.84 -9.45
N LEU A 285 4.70 -10.37 -8.50
CA LEU A 285 6.12 -10.71 -8.42
C LEU A 285 6.45 -11.25 -7.03
N HIS A 286 7.12 -12.40 -6.97
CA HIS A 286 7.60 -12.97 -5.70
C HIS A 286 6.52 -13.09 -4.61
N ASN A 287 5.28 -13.38 -4.95
CA ASN A 287 4.23 -13.62 -3.95
C ASN A 287 4.16 -15.10 -3.61
N THR A 288 3.72 -15.41 -2.40
CA THR A 288 3.26 -16.76 -2.01
C THR A 288 1.73 -16.72 -1.99
N LEU A 289 1.10 -17.41 -2.94
CA LEU A 289 -0.35 -17.44 -3.13
C LEU A 289 -0.89 -18.79 -2.65
N VAL A 290 -1.80 -18.76 -1.69
CA VAL A 290 -2.25 -19.95 -0.97
C VAL A 290 -3.75 -20.13 -1.13
N ASP A 291 -4.14 -21.33 -1.55
CA ASP A 291 -5.52 -21.75 -1.66
C ASP A 291 -5.84 -22.88 -0.66
N ASN A 292 -6.58 -22.53 0.40
CA ASN A 292 -7.06 -23.49 1.40
C ASN A 292 -8.46 -24.03 1.11
N ARG A 293 -9.09 -23.69 -0.02
CA ARG A 293 -10.44 -24.18 -0.33
C ARG A 293 -10.41 -25.70 -0.56
N PRO A 294 -11.27 -26.49 0.11
CA PRO A 294 -11.28 -27.95 -0.05
C PRO A 294 -11.54 -28.43 -1.49
N GLY A 295 -12.35 -27.69 -2.25
CA GLY A 295 -12.64 -27.98 -3.66
C GLY A 295 -11.68 -27.33 -4.67
N GLY A 296 -10.67 -26.61 -4.18
CA GLY A 296 -9.83 -25.73 -4.99
C GLY A 296 -10.53 -24.43 -5.41
N GLY A 297 -9.72 -23.41 -5.67
CA GLY A 297 -10.10 -22.09 -6.14
C GLY A 297 -9.36 -21.69 -7.41
N ARG A 298 -9.24 -20.38 -7.63
CA ARG A 298 -8.45 -19.76 -8.69
C ARG A 298 -7.57 -18.68 -8.09
N TYR A 299 -6.28 -18.69 -8.41
CA TYR A 299 -5.37 -17.68 -7.88
C TYR A 299 -5.64 -16.28 -8.44
N LEU A 300 -6.15 -16.21 -9.67
CA LEU A 300 -6.28 -14.95 -10.37
C LEU A 300 -7.52 -14.92 -11.28
N ARG A 301 -8.23 -13.79 -11.27
CA ARG A 301 -9.26 -13.40 -12.23
C ARG A 301 -8.83 -12.13 -12.94
N VAL A 302 -8.78 -12.17 -14.26
CA VAL A 302 -8.56 -11.00 -15.11
C VAL A 302 -9.52 -11.12 -16.30
N PRO A 303 -10.18 -10.04 -16.76
CA PRO A 303 -10.97 -10.10 -17.98
C PRO A 303 -10.07 -10.31 -19.20
N ALA A 304 -10.65 -10.81 -20.29
CA ALA A 304 -10.00 -10.78 -21.59
C ALA A 304 -9.85 -9.32 -22.08
N GLY A 305 -8.83 -9.04 -22.88
CA GLY A 305 -8.64 -7.74 -23.53
C GLY A 305 -7.17 -7.31 -23.62
N GLN A 306 -6.95 -6.09 -24.10
CA GLN A 306 -5.63 -5.50 -24.20
C GLN A 306 -5.16 -5.01 -22.82
N LEU A 307 -4.49 -5.92 -22.10
CA LEU A 307 -3.96 -5.73 -20.75
C LEU A 307 -2.51 -6.23 -20.72
N ARG A 308 -1.71 -5.70 -19.80
CA ARG A 308 -0.39 -6.26 -19.47
C ARG A 308 -0.50 -7.01 -18.15
N VAL A 309 -0.25 -8.32 -18.19
CA VAL A 309 -0.13 -9.13 -16.99
C VAL A 309 1.26 -9.76 -16.98
N GLN A 310 2.02 -9.49 -15.93
CA GLN A 310 3.33 -10.08 -15.69
C GLN A 310 3.32 -10.82 -14.36
N GLY A 311 3.76 -12.07 -14.37
CA GLY A 311 3.88 -12.92 -13.21
C GLY A 311 5.25 -13.58 -13.15
N TYR A 312 6.03 -13.29 -12.11
CA TYR A 312 7.36 -13.86 -11.95
C TYR A 312 7.61 -14.35 -10.54
N ASN A 313 8.27 -15.50 -10.44
CA ASN A 313 8.82 -16.03 -9.19
C ASN A 313 7.77 -16.18 -8.09
N ASN A 314 6.48 -16.36 -8.41
CA ASN A 314 5.46 -16.61 -7.39
C ASN A 314 5.46 -18.09 -6.99
N LEU A 315 5.11 -18.38 -5.73
CA LEU A 315 4.76 -19.72 -5.28
C LEU A 315 3.24 -19.86 -5.26
N LEU A 316 2.75 -20.97 -5.80
CA LEU A 316 1.34 -21.35 -5.83
C LEU A 316 1.17 -22.59 -4.95
N VAL A 317 0.42 -22.45 -3.86
CA VAL A 317 0.26 -23.48 -2.83
C VAL A 317 -1.21 -23.89 -2.74
N GLY A 318 -1.49 -25.19 -2.68
CA GLY A 318 -2.84 -25.74 -2.57
C GLY A 318 -3.49 -26.07 -3.93
N GLY A 319 -4.80 -26.30 -3.91
CA GLY A 319 -5.57 -26.82 -5.06
C GLY A 319 -5.97 -25.77 -6.10
N GLY A 320 -5.43 -24.55 -6.00
CA GLY A 320 -5.82 -23.42 -6.82
C GLY A 320 -5.39 -23.59 -8.27
N ARG A 321 -6.20 -23.08 -9.19
CA ARG A 321 -5.90 -23.10 -10.62
C ARG A 321 -5.54 -21.71 -11.12
N MET A 322 -4.54 -21.63 -11.99
CA MET A 322 -4.34 -20.43 -12.80
C MET A 322 -5.34 -20.43 -13.96
N PRO A 323 -5.91 -19.27 -14.33
CA PRO A 323 -6.64 -19.15 -15.57
C PRO A 323 -5.75 -19.45 -16.78
N THR A 324 -6.32 -20.07 -17.81
CA THR A 324 -5.66 -20.39 -19.07
C THR A 324 -5.84 -19.23 -20.04
N GLU A 325 -5.07 -18.17 -19.87
CA GLU A 325 -5.09 -16.99 -20.75
C GLU A 325 -3.82 -16.96 -21.60
N SER A 326 -3.98 -16.72 -22.91
CA SER A 326 -2.87 -16.56 -23.84
C SER A 326 -2.40 -15.11 -23.85
N GLY A 327 -1.09 -14.85 -23.67
CA GLY A 327 -0.48 -13.53 -23.84
C GLY A 327 0.03 -12.86 -22.56
N TRP A 328 -0.11 -13.48 -21.39
CA TRP A 328 0.54 -13.02 -20.16
C TRP A 328 2.02 -13.39 -20.15
N ASP A 329 2.86 -12.51 -19.60
CA ASP A 329 4.25 -12.86 -19.33
C ASP A 329 4.33 -13.56 -17.98
N TRP A 330 4.03 -14.86 -17.98
CA TRP A 330 3.92 -15.67 -16.77
C TRP A 330 5.05 -16.70 -16.73
N ARG A 331 6.12 -16.41 -15.99
CA ARG A 331 7.33 -17.25 -15.96
C ARG A 331 7.76 -17.58 -14.54
N ASN A 332 8.21 -18.82 -14.36
CA ASN A 332 8.73 -19.32 -13.08
C ASN A 332 7.77 -19.10 -11.89
N ASN A 333 6.48 -19.33 -12.11
CA ASN A 333 5.49 -19.38 -11.05
C ASN A 333 5.25 -20.85 -10.74
N LEU A 334 5.61 -21.25 -9.53
CA LEU A 334 5.85 -22.65 -9.20
C LEU A 334 4.71 -23.16 -8.32
N ALA A 335 4.00 -24.18 -8.81
CA ALA A 335 3.14 -24.98 -7.96
C ALA A 335 4.02 -25.82 -7.03
N VAL A 336 3.75 -25.75 -5.73
CA VAL A 336 4.51 -26.46 -4.68
C VAL A 336 3.55 -27.03 -3.65
N ASP A 337 3.95 -28.17 -3.08
CA ASP A 337 3.24 -28.78 -1.95
C ASP A 337 3.62 -28.13 -0.63
N TRP A 338 2.81 -28.38 0.40
CA TRP A 338 2.97 -27.82 1.74
C TRP A 338 4.29 -28.22 2.43
N ASP A 339 4.89 -29.32 2.00
CA ASP A 339 6.13 -29.85 2.55
C ASP A 339 7.34 -28.99 2.19
N VAL A 340 7.27 -28.04 1.26
CA VAL A 340 8.42 -27.15 0.97
C VAL A 340 8.67 -26.11 2.06
N PHE A 341 7.74 -25.93 2.99
CA PHE A 341 7.78 -24.89 4.03
C PHE A 341 8.24 -25.42 5.39
N GLU A 342 8.78 -24.52 6.22
CA GLU A 342 9.27 -24.82 7.57
C GLU A 342 8.18 -25.48 8.42
N ARG A 343 7.04 -24.82 8.60
CA ARG A 343 5.94 -25.31 9.45
C ARG A 343 4.59 -24.82 8.93
N ALA A 344 4.22 -25.21 7.71
CA ALA A 344 2.98 -24.79 7.05
C ALA A 344 1.72 -24.94 7.93
N ALA A 345 1.58 -26.05 8.66
CA ALA A 345 0.45 -26.29 9.56
C ALA A 345 0.35 -25.29 10.74
N ARG A 346 1.35 -24.41 10.91
CA ARG A 346 1.38 -23.32 11.88
C ARG A 346 1.55 -21.95 11.20
N GLU A 347 1.16 -21.85 9.93
CA GLU A 347 1.21 -20.62 9.13
C GLU A 347 2.62 -20.04 8.94
N ASP A 348 3.65 -20.88 9.08
CA ASP A 348 5.04 -20.54 8.76
C ASP A 348 5.38 -21.04 7.35
N LEU A 349 5.16 -20.16 6.38
CA LEU A 349 5.35 -20.41 4.96
C LEU A 349 6.71 -19.91 4.44
N ARG A 350 7.72 -19.87 5.31
CA ARG A 350 9.11 -19.69 4.89
C ARG A 350 9.59 -20.97 4.19
N PRO A 351 10.17 -20.90 2.98
CA PRO A 351 10.74 -22.06 2.32
C PRO A 351 11.87 -22.70 3.14
N ARG A 352 11.93 -24.02 3.22
CA ARG A 352 13.07 -24.72 3.84
C ARG A 352 14.27 -24.67 2.92
N THR A 353 15.49 -24.65 3.47
CA THR A 353 16.72 -24.76 2.67
C THR A 353 16.74 -26.03 1.82
N ALA A 354 16.23 -27.15 2.35
CA ALA A 354 16.15 -28.44 1.65
C ALA A 354 15.01 -28.54 0.61
N SER A 355 14.22 -27.47 0.38
CA SER A 355 13.07 -27.50 -0.55
C SER A 355 13.44 -27.58 -2.02
N GLY A 356 14.71 -27.33 -2.38
CA GLY A 356 15.14 -27.22 -3.78
C GLY A 356 14.58 -25.98 -4.49
N LEU A 357 14.01 -25.02 -3.76
CA LEU A 357 13.56 -23.72 -4.30
C LEU A 357 14.70 -22.69 -4.39
N GLN A 358 15.76 -22.87 -3.60
CA GLN A 358 16.90 -21.98 -3.61
C GLN A 358 17.55 -21.94 -5.00
N GLY A 359 17.86 -20.73 -5.48
CA GLY A 359 18.51 -20.53 -6.77
C GLY A 359 17.59 -20.68 -7.98
N ARG A 360 16.32 -21.06 -7.80
CA ARG A 360 15.34 -21.15 -8.90
C ARG A 360 14.70 -19.81 -9.23
N LEU A 361 15.42 -18.70 -9.11
CA LEU A 361 14.91 -17.39 -9.50
C LEU A 361 15.23 -17.12 -10.96
N ILE A 362 14.30 -16.47 -11.65
CA ILE A 362 14.59 -15.84 -12.93
C ILE A 362 14.50 -14.32 -12.78
N GLU A 363 15.25 -13.60 -13.59
CA GLU A 363 15.14 -12.15 -13.64
C GLU A 363 13.81 -11.76 -14.32
N PRO A 364 12.97 -10.94 -13.67
CA PRO A 364 11.77 -10.41 -14.33
C PRO A 364 12.15 -9.58 -15.57
N ALA A 365 11.26 -9.55 -16.55
CA ALA A 365 11.43 -8.60 -17.65
C ALA A 365 11.45 -7.15 -17.12
N PRO A 366 12.26 -6.26 -17.71
CA PRO A 366 12.18 -4.84 -17.40
C PRO A 366 10.78 -4.31 -17.68
N LEU A 367 10.42 -3.28 -16.94
CA LEU A 367 9.13 -2.61 -17.09
C LEU A 367 9.12 -1.70 -18.31
N PRO A 368 7.93 -1.28 -18.78
CA PRO A 368 7.82 -0.34 -19.90
C PRO A 368 8.58 0.98 -19.67
N ASP A 369 8.80 1.38 -18.42
CA ASP A 369 9.58 2.56 -18.03
C ASP A 369 11.07 2.26 -17.74
N GLY A 370 11.53 1.05 -18.04
CA GLY A 370 12.92 0.59 -17.87
C GLY A 370 13.29 0.20 -16.45
N ARG A 371 12.42 0.39 -15.45
CA ARG A 371 12.70 -0.05 -14.08
C ARG A 371 12.72 -1.57 -14.00
N GLN A 372 13.59 -2.09 -13.12
CA GLN A 372 13.65 -3.50 -12.79
C GLN A 372 12.91 -3.74 -11.46
N PRO A 373 11.82 -4.51 -11.43
CA PRO A 373 11.13 -4.77 -10.18
C PRO A 373 11.94 -5.76 -9.36
N ARG A 374 12.45 -5.31 -8.22
CA ARG A 374 13.32 -6.12 -7.34
C ARG A 374 12.67 -6.32 -5.99
N LEU A 375 12.64 -7.58 -5.54
CA LEU A 375 12.33 -7.91 -4.16
C LEU A 375 13.48 -7.38 -3.28
N THR A 376 13.20 -6.36 -2.47
CA THR A 376 14.18 -5.71 -1.59
C THR A 376 13.86 -5.87 -0.11
N HIS A 377 12.66 -6.33 0.21
CA HIS A 377 12.20 -6.59 1.57
C HIS A 377 11.45 -7.92 1.63
N GLN A 378 11.14 -8.37 2.83
CA GLN A 378 10.19 -9.44 3.11
C GLN A 378 9.26 -9.04 4.24
N TYR A 379 8.07 -9.63 4.27
CA TYR A 379 7.17 -9.49 5.40
C TYR A 379 7.72 -10.22 6.64
N VAL A 380 7.61 -9.57 7.81
CA VAL A 380 7.86 -10.18 9.11
C VAL A 380 6.63 -9.94 9.98
N HIS A 381 6.04 -11.02 10.47
CA HIS A 381 4.88 -10.99 11.35
C HIS A 381 5.27 -10.34 12.70
N PRO A 382 4.43 -9.48 13.32
CA PRO A 382 3.02 -9.26 13.02
C PRO A 382 2.67 -8.15 12.03
N ARG A 383 3.57 -7.22 11.70
CA ARG A 383 3.30 -6.10 10.78
C ARG A 383 4.56 -5.30 10.44
N GLN A 384 5.51 -5.93 9.77
CA GLN A 384 6.76 -5.29 9.37
C GLN A 384 7.18 -5.70 7.96
N ALA A 385 7.79 -4.76 7.22
CA ALA A 385 8.61 -5.07 6.05
C ALA A 385 10.08 -4.91 6.43
N LEU A 386 10.84 -6.00 6.38
CA LEU A 386 12.26 -6.05 6.72
C LEU A 386 13.10 -6.05 5.44
N ALA A 387 14.08 -5.17 5.35
CA ALA A 387 15.02 -5.14 4.23
C ALA A 387 15.80 -6.47 4.14
N LEU A 388 16.01 -6.96 2.93
CA LEU A 388 16.81 -8.16 2.70
C LEU A 388 18.29 -7.86 2.95
N ALA A 389 19.00 -8.80 3.58
CA ALA A 389 20.45 -8.69 3.81
C ALA A 389 21.28 -8.86 2.53
N GLY A 390 20.68 -9.32 1.44
CA GLY A 390 21.33 -9.59 0.17
C GLY A 390 20.31 -9.78 -0.96
N PRO A 391 20.77 -10.18 -2.17
CA PRO A 391 19.85 -10.46 -3.28
C PRO A 391 18.89 -11.60 -2.91
N PRO A 392 17.66 -11.59 -3.46
CA PRO A 392 16.72 -12.67 -3.24
C PRO A 392 17.30 -13.99 -3.77
N ARG A 393 17.00 -15.08 -3.07
CA ARG A 393 17.50 -16.44 -3.38
C ARG A 393 16.37 -17.44 -3.66
N TYR A 394 15.14 -17.11 -3.26
CA TYR A 394 13.98 -18.00 -3.38
C TYR A 394 12.84 -17.33 -4.16
N PRO A 395 12.10 -18.07 -4.99
CA PRO A 395 10.76 -17.68 -5.39
C PRO A 395 9.83 -17.53 -4.17
N GLY A 396 8.79 -16.70 -4.30
CA GLY A 396 7.83 -16.41 -3.23
C GLY A 396 8.25 -15.27 -2.30
N ALA A 397 7.40 -15.04 -1.30
CA ALA A 397 7.42 -13.83 -0.46
C ALA A 397 8.56 -13.77 0.55
N PHE A 398 9.11 -14.93 0.94
CA PHE A 398 10.05 -15.05 2.04
C PHE A 398 11.45 -15.41 1.57
N GLN A 399 12.46 -14.84 2.22
CA GLN A 399 13.88 -14.99 1.94
C GLN A 399 14.61 -15.39 3.24
N PRO A 400 14.49 -16.65 3.68
CA PRO A 400 15.13 -17.14 4.90
C PRO A 400 16.66 -17.24 4.79
#